data_AF-A0A061P8U4-F1
#
_entry.id   AF-A0A061P8U4-F1
#
_cell.length_a   1.000
_cell.length_b   1.000
_cell.length_c   1.000
_cell.angle_alpha   90.00
_cell.angle_beta   90.00
_cell.angle_gamma   90.00
#
_symmetry.space_group_name_H-M   'P 1'
#
loop_
_entity.id
_entity.type
_entity.pdbx_description
1 polymer ?
#
loop_
_entity_poly.entity_id
_entity_poly.type
_entity_poly.pdbx_seq_one_letter_code
_entity_poly.pdbx_strand_id
1 'polypeptide(L)'
;MQNKGEKAEYQHERLKTLIVEQGQDLALLEDPVTHDFATFHQHAQSLDFIMMGFVNNVFVERIAQVKKWAEQVEQLVVSEDNRMNFSHPRRWRTDLLLKEKAIHRMSEVLYKLN
;
A
#
# COMPACT_ATOMS: atom_id res chain seq x y z
N MET A 1 0.27 19.60 9.06
CA MET A 1 0.73 20.28 7.82
C MET A 1 1.68 19.34 7.11
N GLN A 2 1.38 18.90 5.89
CA GLN A 2 2.41 18.34 5.01
C GLN A 2 3.19 19.50 4.43
N ASN A 3 4.50 19.53 4.64
CA ASN A 3 5.37 20.48 3.98
C ASN A 3 5.20 20.31 2.47
N LYS A 4 4.80 21.39 1.79
CA LYS A 4 4.69 21.46 0.33
C LYS A 4 6.10 21.25 -0.24
N GLY A 5 6.41 20.04 -0.69
CA GLY A 5 7.58 19.75 -1.52
C GLY A 5 8.54 18.68 -1.00
N GLU A 6 8.46 18.27 0.27
CA GLU A 6 9.24 17.13 0.73
C GLU A 6 8.56 15.85 0.26
N LYS A 7 9.19 15.17 -0.71
CA LYS A 7 8.78 13.85 -1.20
C LYS A 7 8.63 12.91 0.00
N ALA A 8 7.50 12.23 0.12
CA ALA A 8 7.22 11.32 1.26
C ALA A 8 8.32 10.25 1.40
N GLU A 9 8.93 9.88 0.27
CA GLU A 9 10.09 9.03 0.14
C GLU A 9 11.28 9.53 0.99
N TYR A 10 11.58 10.84 0.95
CA TYR A 10 12.70 11.42 1.69
C TYR A 10 12.53 11.29 3.20
N GLN A 11 11.32 11.54 3.70
CA GLN A 11 11.02 11.41 5.12
C GLN A 11 11.10 9.94 5.57
N HIS A 12 10.62 9.00 4.75
CA HIS A 12 10.77 7.57 5.05
C HIS A 12 12.23 7.12 5.07
N GLU A 13 13.05 7.52 4.09
CA GLU A 13 14.48 7.18 4.10
C GLU A 13 15.20 7.78 5.31
N ARG A 14 14.91 9.03 5.66
CA ARG A 14 15.48 9.65 6.86
C ARG A 14 15.10 8.88 8.14
N LEU A 15 13.84 8.45 8.26
CA LEU A 15 13.40 7.66 9.41
C LEU A 15 14.07 6.28 9.47
N LYS A 16 14.22 5.60 8.34
CA LYS A 16 14.95 4.32 8.28
C LYS A 16 16.38 4.47 8.79
N THR A 17 17.11 5.49 8.34
CA THR A 17 18.48 5.76 8.80
C THR A 17 18.52 5.95 10.32
N LEU A 18 17.64 6.79 10.87
CA LEU A 18 17.62 7.07 12.31
C LEU A 18 17.31 5.85 13.17
N ILE A 19 16.44 4.94 12.70
CA ILE A 19 16.10 3.70 13.40
C ILE A 19 17.27 2.72 13.37
N VAL A 20 17.90 2.55 12.21
CA VAL A 20 19.08 1.68 12.05
C VAL A 20 20.25 2.19 12.89
N GLU A 21 20.50 3.50 12.90
CA GLU A 21 21.54 4.13 13.74
C GLU A 21 21.32 3.90 15.24
N GLN A 22 20.06 3.73 15.66
CA GLN A 22 19.69 3.41 17.05
C GLN A 22 19.65 1.90 17.33
N GLY A 23 20.05 1.06 16.37
CA GLY A 23 20.03 -0.40 16.49
C GLY A 23 18.61 -0.98 16.63
N GLN A 24 17.60 -0.25 16.17
CA GLN A 24 16.20 -0.65 16.22
C GLN A 24 15.79 -1.36 14.93
N ASP A 25 14.72 -2.16 15.00
CA ASP A 25 14.19 -2.89 13.86
C ASP A 25 13.38 -1.97 12.92
N LEU A 26 13.64 -2.06 11.62
CA LEU A 26 12.86 -1.36 10.58
C LEU A 26 11.41 -1.84 10.51
N ALA A 27 11.10 -3.04 11.02
CA ALA A 27 9.73 -3.54 11.15
C ALA A 27 8.81 -2.59 11.93
N LEU A 28 9.37 -1.70 12.77
CA LEU A 28 8.63 -0.64 13.47
C LEU A 28 8.01 0.41 12.55
N LEU A 29 8.49 0.52 11.30
CA LEU A 29 7.95 1.42 10.27
C LEU A 29 6.97 0.72 9.32
N GLU A 30 6.85 -0.61 9.43
CA GLU A 30 5.93 -1.41 8.62
C GLU A 30 4.60 -1.57 9.35
N ASP A 31 3.51 -1.69 8.61
CA ASP A 31 2.21 -2.04 9.22
C ASP A 31 2.28 -3.48 9.75
N PRO A 32 1.93 -3.76 11.02
CA PRO A 32 1.97 -5.12 11.57
C PRO A 32 1.23 -6.16 10.73
N VAL A 33 0.16 -5.76 10.03
CA VAL A 33 -0.59 -6.65 9.14
C VAL A 33 0.23 -7.17 7.96
N THR A 34 1.38 -6.56 7.69
CA THR A 34 2.28 -6.90 6.57
C THR A 34 3.48 -7.76 6.98
N HIS A 35 3.65 -8.06 8.26
CA HIS A 35 4.82 -8.81 8.76
C HIS A 35 4.79 -10.28 8.34
N ASP A 36 3.62 -10.92 8.34
CA ASP A 36 3.43 -12.31 7.94
C ASP A 36 2.13 -12.54 7.16
N PHE A 37 2.11 -13.63 6.39
CA PHE A 37 0.99 -13.97 5.51
C PHE A 37 -0.28 -14.34 6.27
N ALA A 38 -0.18 -15.03 7.41
CA ALA A 38 -1.36 -15.50 8.13
C ALA A 38 -2.14 -14.32 8.72
N THR A 39 -1.44 -13.37 9.33
CA THR A 39 -2.02 -12.12 9.82
C THR A 39 -2.62 -11.30 8.68
N PHE A 40 -1.88 -11.16 7.57
CA PHE A 40 -2.38 -10.47 6.37
C PHE A 40 -3.68 -11.10 5.86
N HIS A 41 -3.68 -12.42 5.67
CA HIS A 41 -4.81 -13.15 5.09
C HIS A 41 -6.03 -13.14 6.01
N GLN A 42 -5.84 -13.36 7.30
CA GLN A 42 -6.92 -13.29 8.28
C GLN A 42 -7.54 -11.88 8.32
N HIS A 43 -6.70 -10.84 8.32
CA HIS A 43 -7.20 -9.47 8.28
C HIS A 43 -7.96 -9.19 6.99
N ALA A 44 -7.43 -9.64 5.85
CA ALA A 44 -8.07 -9.47 4.55
C ALA A 44 -9.45 -10.13 4.48
N GLN A 45 -9.60 -11.34 5.00
CA GLN A 45 -10.88 -12.06 5.03
C GLN A 45 -11.94 -11.41 5.94
N SER A 46 -11.51 -10.61 6.92
CA SER A 46 -12.43 -9.95 7.87
C SER A 46 -13.05 -8.66 7.33
N LEU A 47 -12.62 -8.20 6.15
CA LEU A 47 -13.02 -6.92 5.57
C LEU A 47 -13.83 -7.14 4.29
N ASP A 48 -14.87 -6.32 4.10
CA ASP A 48 -15.67 -6.32 2.88
C ASP A 48 -14.83 -5.96 1.64
N PHE A 49 -13.86 -5.07 1.81
CA PHE A 49 -12.88 -4.72 0.79
C PHE A 49 -11.60 -4.14 1.41
N ILE A 50 -10.52 -4.15 0.62
CA ILE A 50 -9.22 -3.62 1.02
C ILE A 50 -8.73 -2.65 -0.03
N MET A 51 -8.41 -1.43 0.37
CA MET A 51 -7.72 -0.47 -0.50
C MET A 51 -6.22 -0.55 -0.22
N MET A 52 -5.43 -0.84 -1.25
CA MET A 52 -3.98 -1.02 -1.11
C MET A 52 -3.21 -0.13 -2.09
N GLY A 53 -2.10 0.42 -1.61
CA GLY A 53 -1.13 1.10 -2.44
C GLY A 53 0.07 1.57 -1.64
N PHE A 54 1.19 1.80 -2.32
CA PHE A 54 2.47 2.01 -1.67
C PHE A 54 3.12 3.33 -2.06
N VAL A 55 3.97 3.83 -1.16
CA VAL A 55 4.91 4.90 -1.48
C VAL A 55 6.04 4.32 -2.33
N ASN A 56 6.40 5.00 -3.41
CA ASN A 56 7.39 4.48 -4.35
C ASN A 56 8.77 4.33 -3.68
N ASN A 57 9.46 3.23 -3.97
CA ASN A 57 10.83 2.93 -3.51
C ASN A 57 11.01 2.83 -1.99
N VAL A 58 9.93 2.71 -1.20
CA VAL A 58 10.00 2.58 0.25
C VAL A 58 9.69 1.14 0.65
N PHE A 59 10.63 0.41 1.27
CA PHE A 59 10.47 -1.01 1.66
C PHE A 59 10.20 -1.96 0.49
N VAL A 60 11.01 -1.86 -0.57
CA VAL A 60 10.81 -2.55 -1.86
C VAL A 60 10.58 -4.06 -1.70
N GLU A 61 11.38 -4.75 -0.89
CA GLU A 61 11.27 -6.20 -0.67
C GLU A 61 9.96 -6.58 0.00
N ARG A 62 9.60 -5.86 1.08
CA ARG A 62 8.33 -6.06 1.80
C ARG A 62 7.14 -5.81 0.90
N ILE A 63 7.16 -4.73 0.11
CA ILE A 63 6.10 -4.41 -0.86
C ILE A 63 5.93 -5.56 -1.84
N ALA A 64 7.02 -6.08 -2.41
CA ALA A 64 6.93 -7.18 -3.37
C ALA A 64 6.27 -8.42 -2.75
N GLN A 65 6.59 -8.73 -1.49
CA GLN A 65 5.98 -9.82 -0.76
C GLN A 65 4.48 -9.59 -0.51
N VAL A 66 4.09 -8.41 -0.03
CA VAL A 66 2.68 -8.06 0.23
C VAL A 66 1.88 -8.04 -1.07
N LYS A 67 2.44 -7.54 -2.18
CA LYS A 67 1.79 -7.60 -3.51
C LYS A 67 1.49 -9.04 -3.91
N LYS A 68 2.42 -9.97 -3.71
CA LYS A 68 2.22 -11.39 -4.02
C LYS A 68 1.12 -12.02 -3.17
N TRP A 69 1.00 -11.62 -1.91
CA TRP A 69 -0.11 -12.07 -1.06
C TRP A 69 -1.45 -11.48 -1.51
N ALA A 70 -1.45 -10.22 -1.89
CA ALA A 70 -2.63 -9.49 -2.33
C ALA A 70 -3.23 -10.06 -3.63
N GLU A 71 -2.45 -10.74 -4.48
CA GLU A 71 -2.95 -11.45 -5.67
C GLU A 71 -4.03 -12.51 -5.35
N GLN A 72 -4.06 -13.01 -4.11
CA GLN A 72 -5.04 -14.01 -3.65
C GLN A 72 -6.28 -13.38 -3.00
N VAL A 73 -6.37 -12.05 -2.93
CA VAL A 73 -7.44 -11.32 -2.27
C VAL A 73 -8.43 -10.80 -3.32
N GLU A 74 -9.61 -11.39 -3.38
CA GLU A 74 -10.61 -11.03 -4.39
C GLU A 74 -11.20 -9.62 -4.18
N GLN A 75 -11.35 -9.24 -2.92
CA GLN A 75 -11.89 -7.96 -2.46
C GLN A 75 -10.86 -6.81 -2.46
N LEU A 76 -9.77 -6.98 -3.22
CA LEU A 76 -8.70 -6.00 -3.35
C LEU A 76 -9.04 -4.89 -4.34
N VAL A 77 -8.92 -3.66 -3.87
CA VAL A 77 -9.01 -2.43 -4.64
C VAL A 77 -7.63 -1.79 -4.73
N VAL A 78 -7.08 -1.78 -5.95
CA VAL A 78 -5.79 -1.19 -6.29
C VAL A 78 -5.93 -0.34 -7.55
N SER A 79 -5.03 0.63 -7.69
CA SER A 79 -4.88 1.38 -8.94
C SER A 79 -3.40 1.47 -9.28
N GLU A 80 -3.06 0.96 -10.45
CA GLU A 80 -1.67 0.86 -10.90
C GLU A 80 -1.23 2.09 -11.67
N ASP A 81 -0.02 2.55 -11.36
CA ASP A 81 0.65 3.55 -12.18
C ASP A 81 1.25 2.95 -13.46
N ASN A 82 1.86 3.80 -14.29
CA ASN A 82 2.42 3.39 -15.59
C ASN A 82 3.60 2.41 -15.46
N ARG A 83 4.06 2.11 -14.24
CA ARG A 83 5.10 1.12 -13.95
C ARG A 83 4.53 -0.15 -13.33
N MET A 84 3.21 -0.36 -13.37
CA MET A 84 2.51 -1.49 -12.76
C MET A 84 2.71 -1.58 -11.23
N ASN A 85 2.98 -0.43 -10.59
CA ASN A 85 3.06 -0.36 -9.13
C ASN A 85 1.69 0.04 -8.58
N PHE A 86 1.30 -0.60 -7.46
CA PHE A 86 0.09 -0.20 -6.74
C PHE A 86 0.32 1.19 -6.18
N SER A 87 -0.31 2.18 -6.79
CA SER A 87 -0.12 3.57 -6.42
C SER A 87 -0.81 3.86 -5.09
N HIS A 88 -0.17 4.63 -4.22
CA HIS A 88 -0.75 5.01 -2.93
C HIS A 88 -2.14 5.67 -3.08
N PRO A 89 -3.18 5.31 -2.28
CA PRO A 89 -4.55 5.83 -2.42
C PRO A 89 -4.68 7.35 -2.44
N ARG A 90 -3.79 8.04 -1.70
CA ARG A 90 -3.64 9.50 -1.78
C ARG A 90 -3.50 10.03 -3.23
N ARG A 91 -2.74 9.34 -4.09
CA ARG A 91 -2.54 9.75 -5.49
C ARG A 91 -3.84 9.63 -6.29
N TRP A 92 -4.71 8.68 -5.97
CA TRP A 92 -6.00 8.49 -6.65
C TRP A 92 -6.91 9.71 -6.46
N ARG A 93 -6.68 10.54 -5.43
CA ARG A 93 -7.43 11.79 -5.25
C ARG A 93 -7.00 12.88 -6.22
N THR A 94 -5.73 12.90 -6.62
CA THR A 94 -5.10 14.01 -7.36
C THR A 94 -4.80 13.69 -8.81
N ASP A 95 -4.67 12.40 -9.15
CA ASP A 95 -4.37 11.90 -10.49
C ASP A 95 -5.66 11.27 -11.07
N LEU A 96 -6.19 11.89 -12.13
CA LEU A 96 -7.48 11.51 -12.71
C LEU A 96 -7.48 10.07 -13.24
N LEU A 97 -6.40 9.65 -13.90
CA LEU A 97 -6.29 8.30 -14.44
C LEU A 97 -6.28 7.26 -13.32
N LEU A 98 -5.50 7.51 -12.27
CA LEU A 98 -5.48 6.62 -11.11
C LEU A 98 -6.82 6.59 -10.38
N LYS A 99 -7.53 7.73 -10.32
CA LYS A 99 -8.86 7.84 -9.76
C LYS A 99 -9.86 6.94 -10.49
N GLU A 100 -9.91 7.05 -11.82
CA GLU A 100 -10.86 6.31 -12.65
C GLU A 100 -10.62 4.79 -12.55
N LYS A 101 -9.35 4.36 -12.60
CA LYS A 101 -8.98 2.96 -12.36
C LYS A 101 -9.44 2.46 -10.98
N ALA A 102 -9.20 3.27 -9.93
CA ALA A 102 -9.60 2.90 -8.57
C ALA A 102 -11.13 2.79 -8.43
N ILE A 103 -11.89 3.72 -9.02
CA ILE A 103 -13.36 3.69 -9.01
C ILE A 103 -13.87 2.46 -9.75
N HIS A 104 -13.32 2.18 -10.94
CA HIS A 104 -13.70 1.00 -11.72
C HIS A 104 -13.48 -0.28 -10.91
N ARG A 105 -12.29 -0.45 -10.33
CA ARG A 105 -11.97 -1.63 -9.52
C ARG A 105 -12.84 -1.75 -8.27
N MET A 106 -13.11 -0.62 -7.59
CA MET A 106 -14.02 -0.59 -6.45
C MET A 106 -15.42 -1.08 -6.83
N SER A 107 -15.96 -0.60 -7.96
CA SER A 107 -17.27 -1.04 -8.46
C SER A 107 -17.31 -2.55 -8.73
N GLU A 108 -16.25 -3.14 -9.31
CA GLU A 108 -16.17 -4.59 -9.52
C GLU A 108 -16.20 -5.36 -8.20
N VAL A 109 -15.44 -4.91 -7.20
CA VAL A 109 -15.39 -5.55 -5.88
C VAL A 109 -16.75 -5.45 -5.19
N LEU A 110 -17.35 -4.26 -5.15
CA LEU A 110 -18.64 -4.04 -4.50
C LEU A 110 -19.79 -4.76 -5.22
N TYR A 111 -19.73 -4.94 -6.54
CA TYR A 111 -20.73 -5.72 -7.26
C TYR A 111 -20.74 -7.18 -6.84
N LYS A 112 -19.57 -7.77 -6.55
CA LYS A 112 -19.48 -9.17 -6.08
C LYS A 112 -19.98 -9.40 -4.66
N LEU A 113 -20.10 -8.34 -3.86
CA LEU A 113 -20.63 -8.42 -2.49
C LEU A 113 -22.16 -8.42 -2.45
N ASN A 114 -22.82 -8.10 -3.57
CA ASN A 114 -24.28 -8.11 -3.72
C ASN A 114 -24.75 -9.36 -4.48
#